data_AF-A0A9J6QGY7-F1
#
_entry.id   AF-A0A9J6QGY7-F1
#
_cell.length_a   1.000
_cell.length_b   1.000
_cell.length_c   1.000
_cell.angle_alpha   90.00
_cell.angle_beta   90.00
_cell.angle_gamma   90.00
#
_symmetry.space_group_name_H-M   'P 1'
#
loop_
_entity.id
_entity.type
_entity.pdbx_description
1 polymer ?
#
loop_
_entity_poly.entity_id
_entity_poly.type
_entity_poly.pdbx_seq_one_letter_code
_entity_poly.pdbx_strand_id
1 'polypeptide(L)'
;MKENKENIVNLVFFAVLGTLVLSFFMSNTQFFGLSRDYENYKAIFSGSAADEVQLELFYRILLALTNSYQLIIFTVLLISLVIKTSFFVKNTKSKQGLIIFLLYYAFVSCWILDYTQIRNGLCISILMFSIYYLFNKRLTPFYISVFIAITAHWSALPFLLLYPYVHWRKARIIGNAIAGVFVLIYLSGNADTLISIIRNYGIGQKIGNDGDVNLLNSLSLTFITWFLISIPEFKVPTRKYFINFFAFAFLQYMIFVMYSLPVTAFRVLEAYFFLMVTASVISAREKRTILIFLMKIVIISYMAFYYHVMFGVLNE
;
A
#
# COMPACT_ATOMS: atom_id res chain seq x y z
N MET A 1 -34.44 13.18 -9.25
CA MET A 1 -33.46 12.94 -8.15
C MET A 1 -32.39 11.89 -8.48
N LYS A 2 -32.62 10.90 -9.36
CA LYS A 2 -31.59 9.94 -9.82
C LYS A 2 -30.50 10.59 -10.71
N GLU A 3 -30.92 11.43 -11.65
CA GLU A 3 -30.05 12.19 -12.58
C GLU A 3 -28.96 13.01 -11.88
N ASN A 4 -29.28 13.63 -10.74
CA ASN A 4 -28.34 14.48 -10.02
C ASN A 4 -27.25 13.66 -9.29
N LYS A 5 -27.50 12.37 -9.01
CA LYS A 5 -26.48 11.46 -8.47
C LYS A 5 -25.52 10.99 -9.56
N GLU A 6 -26.02 10.66 -10.75
CA GLU A 6 -25.18 10.29 -11.90
C GLU A 6 -24.30 11.46 -12.34
N ASN A 7 -24.83 12.67 -12.41
CA ASN A 7 -24.05 13.85 -12.79
C ASN A 7 -22.92 14.17 -11.79
N ILE A 8 -23.16 14.02 -10.49
CA ILE A 8 -22.09 14.20 -9.48
C ILE A 8 -21.06 13.07 -9.57
N VAL A 9 -21.48 11.82 -9.81
CA VAL A 9 -20.57 10.69 -9.97
C VAL A 9 -19.72 10.86 -11.23
N ASN A 10 -20.32 11.32 -12.34
CA ASN A 10 -19.63 11.62 -13.58
C ASN A 10 -18.67 12.79 -13.42
N LEU A 11 -19.09 13.90 -12.78
CA LEU A 11 -18.23 15.05 -12.51
C LEU A 11 -17.01 14.65 -11.66
N VAL A 12 -17.22 13.88 -10.59
CA VAL A 12 -16.11 13.38 -9.77
C VAL A 12 -15.25 12.40 -10.57
N PHE A 13 -15.83 11.51 -11.37
CA PHE A 13 -15.09 10.60 -12.23
C PHE A 13 -14.22 11.34 -13.25
N PHE A 14 -14.74 12.36 -13.92
CA PHE A 14 -14.00 13.19 -14.87
C PHE A 14 -12.98 14.09 -14.17
N ALA A 15 -13.26 14.60 -12.97
CA ALA A 15 -12.28 15.34 -12.18
C ALA A 15 -11.13 14.43 -11.74
N VAL A 16 -11.42 13.18 -11.38
CA VAL A 16 -10.41 12.16 -11.06
C VAL A 16 -9.61 11.80 -12.29
N LEU A 17 -10.27 11.50 -13.41
CA LEU A 17 -9.62 11.23 -14.68
C LEU A 17 -8.75 12.41 -15.11
N GLY A 18 -9.24 13.64 -14.97
CA GLY A 18 -8.51 14.86 -15.27
C GLY A 18 -7.30 15.07 -14.35
N THR A 19 -7.46 14.85 -13.04
CA THR A 19 -6.35 14.91 -12.08
C THR A 19 -5.33 13.82 -12.36
N LEU A 20 -5.77 12.62 -12.75
CA LEU A 20 -4.91 11.49 -13.11
C LEU A 20 -4.16 11.75 -14.41
N VAL A 21 -4.83 12.30 -15.42
CA VAL A 21 -4.22 12.67 -16.71
C VAL A 21 -3.25 13.82 -16.51
N LEU A 22 -3.62 14.86 -15.76
CA LEU A 22 -2.71 15.95 -15.38
C LEU A 22 -1.53 15.42 -14.57
N SER A 23 -1.74 14.54 -13.58
CA SER A 23 -0.66 13.95 -12.79
C SER A 23 0.22 13.05 -13.65
N PHE A 24 -0.34 12.31 -14.62
CA PHE A 24 0.39 11.50 -15.58
C PHE A 24 1.25 12.37 -16.50
N PHE A 25 0.69 13.44 -17.06
CA PHE A 25 1.45 14.38 -17.88
C PHE A 25 2.49 15.13 -17.05
N MET A 26 2.16 15.62 -15.86
CA MET A 26 3.08 16.34 -14.97
C MET A 26 4.20 15.46 -14.42
N SER A 27 3.95 14.17 -14.18
CA SER A 27 4.98 13.20 -13.78
C SER A 27 5.84 12.70 -14.95
N ASN A 28 5.36 12.83 -16.19
CA ASN A 28 6.11 12.47 -17.40
C ASN A 28 6.76 13.68 -18.11
N THR A 29 6.32 14.91 -17.85
CA THR A 29 7.11 16.10 -18.17
C THR A 29 8.16 16.25 -17.10
N GLN A 30 9.43 16.35 -17.50
CA GLN A 30 10.63 16.43 -16.65
C GLN A 30 10.68 17.63 -15.68
N PHE A 31 9.55 18.27 -15.38
CA PHE A 31 9.44 19.60 -14.78
C PHE A 31 9.36 19.61 -13.24
N PHE A 32 9.32 18.46 -12.57
CA PHE A 32 9.41 18.36 -11.10
C PHE A 32 10.37 17.25 -10.63
N GLY A 33 11.48 17.07 -11.36
CA GLY A 33 12.56 16.17 -11.00
C GLY A 33 12.44 14.78 -11.63
N LEU A 34 13.57 14.24 -12.09
CA LEU A 34 13.69 12.81 -12.29
C LEU A 34 13.43 12.14 -10.93
N SER A 35 12.53 11.16 -10.87
CA SER A 35 12.49 10.29 -9.68
C SER A 35 13.90 9.79 -9.43
N ARG A 36 14.36 9.86 -8.18
CA ARG A 36 15.65 9.33 -7.76
C ARG A 36 15.85 7.86 -8.18
N ASP A 37 14.76 7.14 -8.41
CA ASP A 37 14.75 5.74 -8.85
C ASP A 37 14.58 5.56 -10.37
N TYR A 38 14.45 6.62 -11.17
CA TYR A 38 14.28 6.51 -12.62
C TYR A 38 15.47 5.79 -13.28
N GLU A 39 16.70 6.21 -12.98
CA GLU A 39 17.91 5.55 -13.51
C GLU A 39 18.04 4.11 -12.97
N ASN A 40 17.59 3.85 -11.74
CA ASN A 40 17.52 2.49 -11.19
C ASN A 40 16.55 1.61 -11.99
N TYR A 41 15.35 2.11 -12.31
CA TYR A 41 14.38 1.37 -13.13
C TYR A 41 14.85 1.19 -14.56
N LYS A 42 15.47 2.20 -15.15
CA LYS A 42 16.10 2.09 -16.46
C LYS A 42 17.18 1.01 -16.44
N ALA A 43 18.06 0.97 -15.44
CA ALA A 43 19.07 -0.08 -15.31
C ALA A 43 18.47 -1.48 -15.15
N ILE A 44 17.48 -1.63 -14.27
CA ILE A 44 16.78 -2.89 -14.02
C ILE A 44 16.07 -3.40 -15.29
N PHE A 45 15.32 -2.54 -15.97
CA PHE A 45 14.46 -2.95 -17.09
C PHE A 45 15.13 -2.84 -18.47
N SER A 46 16.32 -2.25 -18.57
CA SER A 46 17.18 -2.35 -19.77
C SER A 46 18.09 -3.57 -19.77
N GLY A 47 18.12 -4.33 -18.66
CA GLY A 47 18.93 -5.54 -18.53
C GLY A 47 20.39 -5.30 -18.12
N SER A 48 20.82 -4.05 -17.88
CA SER A 48 22.19 -3.73 -17.49
C SER A 48 22.54 -4.13 -16.05
N ALA A 49 21.54 -4.32 -15.19
CA ALA A 49 21.69 -4.77 -13.80
C ALA A 49 21.00 -6.13 -13.52
N ALA A 50 20.72 -6.93 -14.58
CA ALA A 50 19.88 -8.12 -14.49
C ALA A 50 20.41 -9.21 -13.53
N ASP A 51 21.73 -9.28 -13.35
CA ASP A 51 22.37 -10.28 -12.48
C ASP A 51 22.36 -9.89 -10.99
N GLU A 52 22.17 -8.60 -10.66
CA GLU A 52 22.18 -8.11 -9.28
C GLU A 52 20.78 -7.99 -8.66
N VAL A 53 19.72 -7.83 -9.47
CA VAL A 53 18.35 -7.61 -8.99
C VAL A 53 17.42 -8.76 -9.37
N GLN A 54 17.06 -9.60 -8.38
CA GLN A 54 16.06 -10.64 -8.56
C GLN A 54 14.65 -10.05 -8.77
N LEU A 55 14.26 -9.88 -10.05
CA LEU A 55 12.93 -9.40 -10.43
C LEU A 55 11.82 -10.39 -10.10
N GLU A 56 10.63 -9.87 -9.81
CA GLU A 56 9.40 -10.63 -9.59
C GLU A 56 8.83 -11.18 -10.92
N LEU A 57 7.99 -12.22 -10.81
CA LEU A 57 7.49 -12.99 -11.96
C LEU A 57 6.81 -12.10 -13.01
N PHE A 58 6.00 -11.13 -12.57
CA PHE A 58 5.30 -10.21 -13.47
C PHE A 58 6.28 -9.43 -14.36
N TYR A 59 7.36 -8.91 -13.79
CA TYR A 59 8.38 -8.16 -14.55
C TYR A 59 9.22 -9.05 -15.46
N ARG A 60 9.50 -10.28 -15.04
CA ARG A 60 10.18 -11.26 -15.91
C ARG A 60 9.34 -11.57 -17.15
N ILE A 61 8.03 -11.71 -16.99
CA ILE A 61 7.12 -11.90 -18.11
C ILE A 61 7.11 -10.67 -19.02
N LEU A 62 7.04 -9.45 -18.46
CA LEU A 62 7.10 -8.23 -19.27
C LEU A 62 8.42 -8.08 -20.03
N LEU A 63 9.55 -8.39 -19.41
CA LEU A 63 10.87 -8.38 -20.05
C LEU A 63 10.99 -9.44 -21.17
N ALA A 64 10.31 -10.57 -21.03
CA ALA A 64 10.23 -11.57 -22.10
C ALA A 64 9.40 -11.09 -23.30
N LEU A 65 8.51 -10.12 -23.11
CA LEU A 65 7.66 -9.55 -24.16
C LEU A 65 8.27 -8.31 -24.81
N THR A 66 9.06 -7.52 -24.06
CA THR A 66 9.71 -6.31 -24.58
C THR A 66 10.98 -5.99 -23.81
N ASN A 67 11.99 -5.47 -24.52
CA ASN A 67 13.22 -4.94 -23.92
C ASN A 67 13.18 -3.41 -23.73
N SER A 68 12.06 -2.76 -24.09
CA SER A 68 11.90 -1.31 -23.90
C SER A 68 11.47 -1.01 -22.46
N TYR A 69 12.39 -0.50 -21.65
CA TYR A 69 12.11 -0.08 -20.27
C TYR A 69 10.97 0.96 -20.19
N GLN A 70 10.87 1.84 -21.18
CA GLN A 70 9.79 2.85 -21.27
C GLN A 70 8.43 2.17 -21.42
N LEU A 71 8.35 1.15 -22.29
CA LEU A 71 7.13 0.40 -22.51
C LEU A 71 6.74 -0.42 -21.27
N ILE A 72 7.71 -0.98 -20.56
CA ILE A 72 7.49 -1.69 -19.29
C ILE A 72 6.93 -0.74 -18.23
N ILE A 73 7.61 0.39 -17.97
CA ILE A 73 7.17 1.39 -16.99
C ILE A 73 5.76 1.88 -17.32
N PHE A 74 5.52 2.27 -18.57
CA PHE A 74 4.20 2.72 -19.04
C PHE A 74 3.13 1.66 -18.82
N THR A 75 3.40 0.41 -19.19
CA THR A 75 2.46 -0.71 -19.03
C THR A 75 2.09 -0.93 -17.56
N VAL A 76 3.09 -0.89 -16.66
CA VAL A 76 2.86 -1.09 -15.23
C VAL A 76 2.01 0.02 -14.64
N LEU A 77 2.33 1.28 -14.97
CA LEU A 77 1.56 2.45 -14.53
C LEU A 77 0.12 2.39 -15.06
N LEU A 78 -0.06 2.03 -16.33
CA LEU A 78 -1.38 1.90 -16.95
C LEU A 78 -2.21 0.80 -16.29
N ILE A 79 -1.63 -0.38 -16.06
CA ILE A 79 -2.32 -1.48 -15.37
C ILE A 79 -2.68 -1.07 -13.94
N SER A 80 -1.75 -0.46 -13.21
CA SER A 80 -1.98 0.07 -11.85
C SER A 80 -3.18 1.02 -11.81
N LEU A 81 -3.22 1.96 -12.76
CA LEU A 81 -4.30 2.93 -12.94
C LEU A 81 -5.65 2.28 -13.27
N VAL A 82 -5.66 1.32 -14.20
CA VAL A 82 -6.87 0.60 -14.63
C VAL A 82 -7.46 -0.21 -13.47
N ILE A 83 -6.62 -0.89 -12.69
CA ILE A 83 -7.06 -1.67 -11.52
C ILE A 83 -7.70 -0.75 -10.49
N LYS A 84 -7.05 0.37 -10.14
CA LYS A 84 -7.57 1.36 -9.19
C LYS A 84 -8.89 1.97 -9.66
N THR A 85 -8.97 2.37 -10.91
CA THR A 85 -10.20 2.91 -11.52
C THR A 85 -11.32 1.88 -11.51
N SER A 86 -11.02 0.62 -11.85
CA SER A 86 -11.98 -0.47 -11.78
C SER A 86 -12.48 -0.73 -10.36
N PHE A 87 -11.60 -0.64 -9.38
CA PHE A 87 -11.98 -0.75 -7.96
C PHE A 87 -12.97 0.36 -7.60
N PHE A 88 -12.66 1.60 -7.98
CA PHE A 88 -13.51 2.77 -7.74
C PHE A 88 -14.91 2.58 -8.32
N VAL A 89 -15.01 2.31 -9.62
CA VAL A 89 -16.30 2.21 -10.32
C VAL A 89 -17.18 1.12 -9.70
N LYS A 90 -16.59 -0.01 -9.29
CA LYS A 90 -17.35 -1.17 -8.81
C LYS A 90 -17.72 -1.10 -7.33
N ASN A 91 -16.93 -0.43 -6.50
CA ASN A 91 -16.99 -0.64 -5.04
C ASN A 91 -17.29 0.62 -4.22
N THR A 92 -17.43 1.79 -4.85
CA THR A 92 -17.69 3.05 -4.12
C THR A 92 -19.05 3.03 -3.41
N LYS A 93 -19.02 3.17 -2.09
CA LYS A 93 -20.22 3.27 -1.24
C LYS A 93 -20.29 4.57 -0.42
N SER A 94 -19.17 5.27 -0.24
CA SER A 94 -19.10 6.52 0.55
C SER A 94 -18.51 7.65 -0.28
N LYS A 95 -19.24 8.77 -0.44
CA LYS A 95 -18.74 9.97 -1.12
C LYS A 95 -17.56 10.62 -0.39
N GLN A 96 -17.64 10.72 0.93
CA GLN A 96 -16.52 11.23 1.73
C GLN A 96 -15.36 10.23 1.74
N GLY A 97 -15.64 8.93 1.78
CA GLY A 97 -14.61 7.88 1.64
C GLY A 97 -13.87 8.01 0.32
N LEU A 98 -14.61 8.29 -0.75
CA LEU A 98 -14.10 8.57 -2.07
C LEU A 98 -13.22 9.82 -2.09
N ILE A 99 -13.70 10.97 -1.62
CA ILE A 99 -12.91 12.22 -1.62
C ILE A 99 -11.57 11.98 -0.90
N ILE A 100 -11.60 11.31 0.24
CA ILE A 100 -10.39 10.97 1.00
C ILE A 100 -9.44 10.07 0.19
N PHE A 101 -9.98 9.03 -0.44
CA PHE A 101 -9.18 8.14 -1.29
C PHE A 101 -8.55 8.88 -2.46
N LEU A 102 -9.30 9.76 -3.12
CA LEU A 102 -8.82 10.57 -4.22
C LEU A 102 -7.76 11.58 -3.78
N LEU A 103 -7.94 12.23 -2.63
CA LEU A 103 -6.94 13.14 -2.08
C LEU A 103 -5.66 12.39 -1.72
N TYR A 104 -5.75 11.21 -1.12
CA TYR A 104 -4.58 10.40 -0.84
C TYR A 104 -3.87 9.97 -2.13
N TYR A 105 -4.63 9.59 -3.15
CA TYR A 105 -4.08 9.18 -4.42
C TYR A 105 -3.43 10.36 -5.16
N ALA A 106 -4.09 11.52 -5.17
CA ALA A 106 -3.61 12.75 -5.78
C ALA A 106 -2.43 13.37 -5.05
N PHE A 107 -2.31 13.24 -3.72
CA PHE A 107 -1.25 13.91 -2.96
C PHE A 107 -0.09 12.99 -2.55
N VAL A 108 -0.30 11.67 -2.50
CA VAL A 108 0.71 10.73 -1.98
C VAL A 108 1.05 9.68 -3.02
N SER A 109 0.05 8.97 -3.56
CA SER A 109 0.31 7.75 -4.33
C SER A 109 0.70 7.98 -5.78
N CYS A 110 0.01 8.85 -6.52
CA CYS A 110 0.34 9.12 -7.92
C CYS A 110 1.71 9.76 -8.09
N TRP A 111 2.06 10.67 -7.19
CA TRP A 111 3.22 11.54 -7.36
C TRP A 111 4.51 10.88 -6.90
N ILE A 112 4.45 10.22 -5.73
CA ILE A 112 5.66 9.71 -5.08
C ILE A 112 5.72 8.21 -5.23
N LEU A 113 4.69 7.48 -4.81
CA LEU A 113 4.79 6.02 -4.66
C LEU A 113 4.72 5.26 -5.98
N ASP A 114 3.79 5.57 -6.86
CA ASP A 114 3.67 4.84 -8.12
C ASP A 114 4.86 5.12 -9.06
N TYR A 115 5.57 6.24 -8.91
CA TYR A 115 6.72 6.60 -9.75
C TYR A 115 8.07 6.23 -9.13
N THR A 116 8.28 6.46 -7.83
CA THR A 116 9.52 6.02 -7.12
C THR A 116 9.48 4.54 -6.77
N GLN A 117 8.30 3.95 -6.56
CA GLN A 117 8.12 2.56 -6.14
C GLN A 117 7.16 1.78 -7.06
N ILE A 118 7.32 1.90 -8.39
CA ILE A 118 6.47 1.28 -9.43
C ILE A 118 6.04 -0.16 -9.09
N ARG A 119 6.96 -0.98 -8.55
CA ARG A 119 6.68 -2.37 -8.16
C ARG A 119 5.72 -2.50 -6.98
N ASN A 120 5.98 -1.73 -5.93
CA ASN A 120 5.13 -1.70 -4.75
C ASN A 120 3.76 -1.06 -5.08
N GLY A 121 3.76 -0.02 -5.93
CA GLY A 121 2.56 0.67 -6.40
C GLY A 121 1.56 -0.25 -7.11
N LEU A 122 2.03 -1.08 -8.06
CA LEU A 122 1.17 -2.08 -8.72
C LEU A 122 0.65 -3.13 -7.73
N CYS A 123 1.51 -3.62 -6.83
CA CYS A 123 1.13 -4.58 -5.80
C CYS A 123 -0.01 -4.03 -4.91
N ILE A 124 0.13 -2.79 -4.43
CA ILE A 124 -0.89 -2.11 -3.62
C ILE A 124 -2.22 -1.99 -4.39
N SER A 125 -2.19 -1.63 -5.68
CA SER A 125 -3.39 -1.56 -6.54
C SER A 125 -4.16 -2.87 -6.56
N ILE A 126 -3.46 -4.01 -6.67
CA ILE A 126 -4.08 -5.34 -6.68
C ILE A 126 -4.66 -5.65 -5.29
N LEU A 127 -3.92 -5.36 -4.21
CA LEU A 127 -4.33 -5.61 -2.82
C LEU A 127 -5.59 -4.84 -2.40
N MET A 128 -5.93 -3.73 -3.07
CA MET A 128 -7.20 -3.02 -2.83
C MET A 128 -8.42 -3.93 -2.96
N PHE A 129 -8.45 -4.78 -3.98
CA PHE A 129 -9.53 -5.75 -4.17
C PHE A 129 -9.52 -6.81 -3.07
N SER A 130 -8.34 -7.23 -2.61
CA SER A 130 -8.20 -8.15 -1.47
C SER A 130 -8.92 -7.60 -0.23
N ILE A 131 -8.83 -6.29 0.06
CA ILE A 131 -9.55 -5.69 1.20
C ILE A 131 -11.06 -5.74 1.04
N TYR A 132 -11.55 -5.47 -0.17
CA TYR A 132 -12.97 -5.65 -0.45
C TYR A 132 -13.40 -7.11 -0.22
N TYR A 133 -12.65 -8.08 -0.72
CA TYR A 133 -12.96 -9.50 -0.52
C TYR A 133 -12.84 -9.94 0.95
N LEU A 134 -11.86 -9.41 1.68
CA LEU A 134 -11.66 -9.62 3.10
C LEU A 134 -12.89 -9.19 3.91
N PHE A 135 -13.38 -7.98 3.70
CA PHE A 135 -14.54 -7.47 4.47
C PHE A 135 -15.87 -8.06 4.03
N ASN A 136 -15.97 -8.55 2.79
CA ASN A 136 -17.14 -9.27 2.30
C ASN A 136 -17.02 -10.80 2.47
N LYS A 137 -16.03 -11.29 3.24
CA LYS A 137 -15.81 -12.72 3.53
C LYS A 137 -15.67 -13.62 2.28
N ARG A 138 -15.13 -13.10 1.18
CA ARG A 138 -14.91 -13.90 -0.04
C ARG A 138 -13.50 -14.49 -0.03
N LEU A 139 -13.38 -15.75 0.42
CA LEU A 139 -12.09 -16.45 0.60
C LEU A 139 -11.31 -16.64 -0.70
N THR A 140 -11.91 -17.27 -1.70
CA THR A 140 -11.22 -17.60 -2.96
C THR A 140 -10.76 -16.36 -3.71
N PRO A 141 -11.63 -15.33 -3.92
CA PRO A 141 -11.19 -14.10 -4.58
C PRO A 141 -10.11 -13.34 -3.80
N PHE A 142 -10.13 -13.40 -2.46
CA PHE A 142 -9.08 -12.84 -1.63
C PHE A 142 -7.72 -13.45 -1.98
N TYR A 143 -7.59 -14.78 -1.91
CA TYR A 143 -6.31 -15.42 -2.19
C TYR A 143 -5.85 -15.25 -3.62
N ILE A 144 -6.75 -15.33 -4.60
CA ILE A 144 -6.41 -15.06 -6.01
C ILE A 144 -5.77 -13.67 -6.13
N SER A 145 -6.40 -12.63 -5.56
CA SER A 145 -5.84 -11.27 -5.61
C SER A 145 -4.49 -11.15 -4.89
N VAL A 146 -4.29 -11.82 -3.74
CA VAL A 146 -3.01 -11.82 -3.02
C VAL A 146 -1.92 -12.55 -3.82
N PHE A 147 -2.21 -13.70 -4.42
CA PHE A 147 -1.25 -14.40 -5.27
C PHE A 147 -0.84 -13.56 -6.48
N ILE A 148 -1.78 -12.88 -7.12
CA ILE A 148 -1.47 -11.94 -8.21
C ILE A 148 -0.58 -10.80 -7.68
N ALA A 149 -0.88 -10.23 -6.51
CA ALA A 149 -0.05 -9.19 -5.91
C ALA A 149 1.39 -9.65 -5.62
N ILE A 150 1.56 -10.90 -5.16
CA ILE A 150 2.90 -11.51 -4.93
C ILE A 150 3.71 -11.59 -6.23
N THR A 151 3.06 -11.83 -7.38
CA THR A 151 3.77 -11.82 -8.67
C THR A 151 4.30 -10.44 -9.06
N ALA A 152 3.72 -9.36 -8.53
CA ALA A 152 4.18 -7.99 -8.70
C ALA A 152 5.21 -7.59 -7.63
N HIS A 153 4.99 -7.89 -6.36
CA HIS A 153 5.96 -7.53 -5.32
C HIS A 153 5.88 -8.46 -4.11
N TRP A 154 7.04 -8.83 -3.56
CA TRP A 154 7.13 -9.76 -2.43
C TRP A 154 6.51 -9.22 -1.13
N SER A 155 6.34 -7.90 -0.99
CA SER A 155 5.69 -7.29 0.18
C SER A 155 4.23 -7.73 0.37
N ALA A 156 3.62 -8.38 -0.64
CA ALA A 156 2.31 -9.00 -0.53
C ALA A 156 2.30 -10.34 0.24
N LEU A 157 3.45 -11.00 0.42
CA LEU A 157 3.53 -12.33 1.08
C LEU A 157 2.88 -12.36 2.47
N PRO A 158 3.07 -11.37 3.36
CA PRO A 158 2.47 -11.39 4.68
C PRO A 158 0.93 -11.33 4.65
N PHE A 159 0.32 -10.89 3.53
CA PHE A 159 -1.14 -10.83 3.37
C PHE A 159 -1.78 -12.22 3.19
N LEU A 160 -1.01 -13.27 2.90
CA LEU A 160 -1.52 -14.65 2.87
C LEU A 160 -2.12 -15.07 4.22
N LEU A 161 -1.55 -14.59 5.33
CA LEU A 161 -2.01 -14.91 6.68
C LEU A 161 -3.11 -13.95 7.18
N LEU A 162 -3.43 -12.90 6.42
CA LEU A 162 -4.37 -11.87 6.85
C LEU A 162 -5.81 -12.37 6.95
N TYR A 163 -6.30 -13.10 5.94
CA TYR A 163 -7.68 -13.61 5.95
C TYR A 163 -7.96 -14.54 7.15
N PRO A 164 -7.14 -15.59 7.41
CA PRO A 164 -7.38 -16.47 8.55
C PRO A 164 -7.27 -15.70 9.87
N TYR A 165 -6.33 -14.76 9.99
CA TYR A 165 -6.25 -13.90 11.18
C TYR A 165 -7.52 -13.05 11.37
N VAL A 166 -8.03 -12.41 10.32
CA VAL A 166 -9.21 -11.55 10.45
C VAL A 166 -10.47 -12.34 10.81
N HIS A 167 -10.67 -13.53 10.23
CA HIS A 167 -11.94 -14.27 10.33
C HIS A 167 -11.92 -15.42 11.34
N TRP A 168 -10.77 -16.03 11.65
CA TRP A 168 -10.69 -17.24 12.47
C TRP A 168 -10.03 -16.98 13.82
N ARG A 169 -10.76 -17.20 14.92
CA ARG A 169 -10.25 -16.99 16.29
C ARG A 169 -9.02 -17.86 16.58
N LYS A 170 -9.03 -19.12 16.16
CA LYS A 170 -7.90 -20.05 16.36
C LYS A 170 -6.63 -19.53 15.68
N ALA A 171 -6.74 -19.11 14.42
CA ALA A 171 -5.61 -18.55 13.68
C ALA A 171 -5.05 -17.27 14.33
N ARG A 172 -5.91 -16.40 14.90
CA ARG A 172 -5.42 -15.24 15.67
C ARG A 172 -4.63 -15.63 16.90
N ILE A 173 -5.12 -16.59 17.67
CA ILE A 173 -4.43 -17.04 18.89
C ILE A 173 -3.06 -17.60 18.51
N ILE A 174 -2.99 -18.42 17.46
CA ILE A 174 -1.73 -18.98 16.95
C ILE A 174 -0.81 -17.85 16.46
N GLY A 175 -1.31 -16.91 15.65
CA GLY A 175 -0.52 -15.78 15.16
C GLY A 175 0.04 -14.90 16.28
N ASN A 176 -0.76 -14.62 17.31
CA ASN A 176 -0.33 -13.88 18.48
C ASN A 176 0.71 -14.65 19.31
N ALA A 177 0.54 -15.97 19.45
CA ALA A 177 1.51 -16.81 20.13
C ALA A 177 2.86 -16.82 19.37
N ILE A 178 2.83 -16.96 18.05
CA ILE A 178 4.03 -16.87 17.19
C ILE A 178 4.72 -15.52 17.38
N ALA A 179 3.99 -14.41 17.34
CA ALA A 179 4.57 -13.10 17.60
C ALA A 179 5.15 -12.97 19.01
N GLY A 180 4.50 -13.55 20.02
CA GLY A 180 5.05 -13.65 21.38
C GLY A 180 6.39 -14.38 21.40
N VAL A 181 6.55 -15.46 20.64
CA VAL A 181 7.84 -16.17 20.49
C VAL A 181 8.89 -15.26 19.87
N PHE A 182 8.56 -14.49 18.82
CA PHE A 182 9.50 -13.51 18.26
C PHE A 182 9.93 -12.45 19.28
N VAL A 183 9.02 -12.00 20.16
CA VAL A 183 9.38 -11.07 21.24
C VAL A 183 10.32 -11.74 22.24
N LEU A 184 10.05 -12.98 22.64
CA LEU A 184 10.92 -13.72 23.56
C LEU A 184 12.32 -13.97 22.97
N ILE A 185 12.41 -14.32 21.69
CA ILE A 185 13.71 -14.48 21.00
C ILE A 185 14.49 -13.16 21.04
N TYR A 186 13.83 -12.04 20.74
CA TYR A 186 14.46 -10.72 20.79
C TYR A 186 14.99 -10.40 22.20
N LEU A 187 14.15 -10.58 23.22
CA LEU A 187 14.54 -10.34 24.62
C LEU A 187 15.64 -11.29 25.13
N SER A 188 15.76 -12.48 24.55
CA SER A 188 16.81 -13.45 24.89
C SER A 188 18.20 -13.09 24.34
N GLY A 189 18.32 -12.03 23.53
CA GLY A 189 19.58 -11.65 22.88
C GLY A 189 19.96 -12.50 21.67
N ASN A 190 19.12 -13.48 21.27
CA ASN A 190 19.37 -14.34 20.11
C ASN A 190 18.80 -13.79 18.79
N ALA A 191 18.47 -12.49 18.75
CA ALA A 191 17.90 -11.85 17.57
C ALA A 191 18.84 -11.95 16.36
N ASP A 192 20.15 -11.78 16.57
CA ASP A 192 21.15 -11.74 15.50
C ASP A 192 21.23 -13.04 14.68
N THR A 193 21.08 -14.19 15.34
CA THR A 193 21.05 -15.50 14.68
C THR A 193 19.84 -15.61 13.75
N LEU A 194 18.67 -15.16 14.21
CA LEU A 194 17.45 -15.20 13.39
C LEU A 194 17.50 -14.17 12.26
N ILE A 195 18.03 -12.98 12.52
CA ILE A 195 18.26 -11.93 11.50
C ILE A 195 19.21 -12.46 10.43
N SER A 196 20.31 -13.10 10.82
CA SER A 196 21.27 -13.71 9.90
C SER A 196 20.62 -14.78 9.01
N ILE A 197 19.78 -15.66 9.58
CA ILE A 197 19.04 -16.66 8.79
C ILE A 197 18.07 -16.00 7.81
N ILE A 198 17.29 -14.99 8.25
CA ILE A 198 16.34 -14.27 7.39
C ILE A 198 17.07 -13.54 6.25
N ARG A 199 18.21 -12.90 6.55
CA ARG A 199 19.05 -12.18 5.59
C ARG A 199 19.69 -13.12 4.58
N ASN A 200 20.17 -14.28 5.02
CA ASN A 200 20.95 -15.19 4.18
C ASN A 200 20.09 -16.16 3.35
N TYR A 201 18.92 -16.58 3.83
CA TYR A 201 18.17 -17.71 3.25
C TYR A 201 16.73 -17.39 2.81
N GLY A 202 16.44 -16.15 2.44
CA GLY A 202 15.09 -15.83 1.95
C GLY A 202 14.88 -14.41 1.46
N ILE A 203 13.69 -13.87 1.74
CA ILE A 203 13.24 -12.52 1.36
C ILE A 203 14.25 -11.44 1.82
N GLY A 204 15.04 -11.73 2.87
CA GLY A 204 16.07 -10.85 3.40
C GLY A 204 17.16 -10.40 2.42
N GLN A 205 17.46 -11.20 1.38
CA GLN A 205 18.39 -10.77 0.32
C GLN A 205 17.83 -9.60 -0.53
N LYS A 206 16.52 -9.36 -0.47
CA LYS A 206 15.83 -8.27 -1.19
C LYS A 206 15.48 -7.07 -0.30
N ILE A 207 15.87 -7.09 0.97
CA ILE A 207 15.52 -6.05 1.95
C ILE A 207 16.65 -5.01 1.95
N GLY A 208 16.31 -3.76 1.60
CA GLY A 208 17.24 -2.63 1.75
C GLY A 208 17.58 -2.41 3.22
N ASN A 209 18.85 -2.07 3.50
CA ASN A 209 19.38 -2.11 4.86
C ASN A 209 19.19 -0.82 5.65
N ASP A 210 18.98 0.32 5.00
CA ASP A 210 18.97 1.62 5.67
C ASP A 210 17.68 2.39 5.38
N GLY A 211 16.98 2.79 6.44
CA GLY A 211 15.83 3.69 6.38
C GLY A 211 15.86 4.63 7.57
N ASP A 212 15.62 5.91 7.34
CA ASP A 212 15.67 6.92 8.40
C ASP A 212 14.63 6.62 9.49
N VAL A 213 15.10 6.46 10.73
CA VAL A 213 14.29 6.15 11.92
C VAL A 213 13.11 7.12 12.09
N ASN A 214 13.29 8.37 11.67
CA ASN A 214 12.26 9.42 11.72
C ASN A 214 11.05 9.13 10.80
N LEU A 215 11.29 8.52 9.64
CA LEU A 215 10.26 8.20 8.63
C LEU A 215 9.31 7.11 9.13
N LEU A 216 9.89 6.10 9.77
CA LEU A 216 9.18 4.97 10.31
C LEU A 216 8.29 5.36 11.51
N ASN A 217 8.80 6.24 12.37
CA ASN A 217 8.04 6.76 13.52
C ASN A 217 6.85 7.63 13.05
N SER A 218 7.07 8.55 12.11
CA SER A 218 5.99 9.39 11.57
C SER A 218 4.88 8.58 10.90
N LEU A 219 5.25 7.59 10.06
CA LEU A 219 4.28 6.73 9.39
C LEU A 219 3.48 5.87 10.40
N SER A 220 4.13 5.38 11.47
CA SER A 220 3.46 4.59 12.51
C SER A 220 2.43 5.40 13.32
N LEU A 221 2.76 6.64 13.68
CA LEU A 221 1.85 7.55 14.36
C LEU A 221 0.67 7.93 13.47
N THR A 222 0.93 8.19 12.20
CA THR A 222 -0.10 8.46 11.20
C THR A 222 -1.04 7.26 11.03
N PHE A 223 -0.48 6.06 10.95
CA PHE A 223 -1.23 4.81 10.86
C PHE A 223 -2.14 4.58 12.07
N ILE A 224 -1.63 4.74 13.29
CA ILE A 224 -2.40 4.61 14.53
C ILE A 224 -3.48 5.69 14.62
N THR A 225 -3.13 6.94 14.34
CA THR A 225 -4.07 8.07 14.39
C THR A 225 -5.22 7.86 13.41
N TRP A 226 -4.91 7.45 12.18
CA TRP A 226 -5.92 7.12 11.17
C TRP A 226 -6.87 6.02 11.63
N PHE A 227 -6.35 4.96 12.25
CA PHE A 227 -7.16 3.87 12.78
C PHE A 227 -8.14 4.37 13.87
N LEU A 228 -7.63 5.13 14.84
CA LEU A 228 -8.43 5.64 15.96
C LEU A 228 -9.57 6.55 15.51
N ILE A 229 -9.34 7.41 14.52
CA ILE A 229 -10.40 8.27 13.97
C ILE A 229 -11.35 7.52 13.03
N SER A 230 -10.91 6.39 12.44
CA SER A 230 -11.70 5.62 11.47
C SER A 230 -12.55 4.53 12.11
N ILE A 231 -12.13 3.94 13.24
CA ILE A 231 -12.85 2.82 13.89
C ILE A 231 -14.33 3.14 14.21
N PRO A 232 -14.73 4.36 14.63
CA PRO A 232 -16.14 4.66 14.92
C PRO A 232 -17.01 4.66 13.66
N GLU A 233 -16.41 4.79 12.47
CA GLU A 233 -17.12 4.81 11.19
C GLU A 233 -17.60 3.43 10.75
N PHE A 234 -17.04 2.35 11.30
CA PHE A 234 -17.44 0.99 10.94
C PHE A 234 -18.56 0.48 11.87
N LYS A 235 -19.59 -0.15 11.30
CA LYS A 235 -20.62 -0.88 12.07
C LYS A 235 -20.19 -2.33 12.31
N VAL A 236 -20.77 -2.97 13.32
CA VAL A 236 -20.65 -4.44 13.51
C VAL A 236 -21.34 -5.14 12.33
N PRO A 237 -20.77 -6.21 11.75
CA PRO A 237 -19.54 -6.90 12.14
C PRO A 237 -18.25 -6.34 11.52
N THR A 238 -18.34 -5.45 10.51
CA THR A 238 -17.18 -4.90 9.78
C THR A 238 -16.15 -4.24 10.70
N ARG A 239 -16.59 -3.58 11.78
CA ARG A 239 -15.71 -3.00 12.80
C ARG A 239 -14.76 -4.03 13.39
N LYS A 240 -15.24 -5.24 13.67
CA LYS A 240 -14.41 -6.33 14.21
C LYS A 240 -13.34 -6.77 13.21
N TYR A 241 -13.70 -6.84 11.92
CA TYR A 241 -12.73 -7.18 10.87
C TYR A 241 -11.69 -6.08 10.71
N PHE A 242 -12.09 -4.80 10.79
CA PHE A 242 -11.18 -3.66 10.75
C PHE A 242 -10.20 -3.65 11.95
N ILE A 243 -10.68 -3.94 13.16
CA ILE A 243 -9.81 -4.10 14.35
C ILE A 243 -8.81 -5.23 14.13
N ASN A 244 -9.26 -6.41 13.69
CA ASN A 244 -8.36 -7.54 13.47
C ASN A 244 -7.35 -7.27 12.36
N PHE A 245 -7.77 -6.56 11.30
CA PHE A 245 -6.90 -6.12 10.22
C PHE A 245 -5.80 -5.19 10.75
N PHE A 246 -6.17 -4.18 11.54
CA PHE A 246 -5.22 -3.27 12.19
C PHE A 246 -4.26 -4.00 13.14
N ALA A 247 -4.79 -4.91 13.96
CA ALA A 247 -3.97 -5.69 14.88
C ALA A 247 -2.93 -6.56 14.15
N PHE A 248 -3.30 -7.15 13.02
CA PHE A 248 -2.38 -7.91 12.19
C PHE A 248 -1.28 -7.03 11.58
N ALA A 249 -1.65 -5.87 11.06
CA ALA A 249 -0.71 -4.89 10.51
C ALA A 249 0.30 -4.42 11.57
N PHE A 250 -0.21 -4.06 12.76
CA PHE A 250 0.62 -3.62 13.89
C PHE A 250 1.59 -4.72 14.35
N LEU A 251 1.13 -5.97 14.41
CA LEU A 251 1.96 -7.12 14.77
C LEU A 251 3.13 -7.29 13.81
N GLN A 252 2.87 -7.21 12.50
CA GLN A 252 3.92 -7.31 11.47
C GLN A 252 4.91 -6.16 11.57
N TYR A 253 4.41 -4.93 11.72
CA TYR A 253 5.25 -3.75 11.93
C TYR A 253 6.19 -3.93 13.13
N MET A 254 5.67 -4.33 14.29
CA MET A 254 6.48 -4.53 15.50
C MET A 254 7.57 -5.57 15.28
N ILE A 255 7.24 -6.72 14.68
CA ILE A 255 8.23 -7.76 14.37
C ILE A 255 9.31 -7.23 13.42
N PHE A 256 8.94 -6.55 12.33
CA PHE A 256 9.95 -6.06 11.39
C PHE A 256 10.86 -4.98 11.98
N VAL A 257 10.34 -4.12 12.86
CA VAL A 257 11.16 -3.12 13.57
C VAL A 257 12.11 -3.77 14.56
N MET A 258 11.62 -4.72 15.38
CA MET A 258 12.43 -5.42 16.37
C MET A 258 13.60 -6.17 15.74
N TYR A 259 13.43 -6.71 14.53
CA TYR A 259 14.45 -7.49 13.83
C TYR A 259 15.28 -6.66 12.84
N SER A 260 15.30 -5.32 13.00
CA SER A 260 16.09 -4.40 12.18
C SER A 260 15.85 -4.58 10.68
N LEU A 261 14.57 -4.70 10.28
CA LEU A 261 14.11 -4.71 8.89
C LEU A 261 13.29 -3.44 8.57
N PRO A 262 13.84 -2.23 8.75
CA PRO A 262 13.08 -0.97 8.72
C PRO A 262 12.47 -0.67 7.34
N VAL A 263 13.16 -0.99 6.24
CA VAL A 263 12.64 -0.79 4.88
C VAL A 263 11.43 -1.70 4.62
N THR A 264 11.44 -2.93 5.13
CA THR A 264 10.31 -3.85 5.05
C THR A 264 9.15 -3.37 5.92
N ALA A 265 9.45 -3.00 7.16
CA ALA A 265 8.47 -2.43 8.07
C ALA A 265 7.78 -1.21 7.45
N PHE A 266 8.55 -0.31 6.83
CA PHE A 266 8.05 0.87 6.14
C PHE A 266 7.11 0.50 4.98
N ARG A 267 7.57 -0.33 4.03
CA ARG A 267 6.76 -0.73 2.85
C ARG A 267 5.48 -1.45 3.23
N VAL A 268 5.54 -2.31 4.24
CA VAL A 268 4.37 -3.06 4.73
C VAL A 268 3.40 -2.12 5.44
N LEU A 269 3.88 -1.23 6.31
CA LEU A 269 3.06 -0.26 7.02
C LEU A 269 2.38 0.74 6.06
N GLU A 270 3.10 1.17 5.04
CA GLU A 270 2.60 2.01 3.95
C GLU A 270 1.48 1.31 3.16
N ALA A 271 1.68 0.05 2.78
CA ALA A 271 0.64 -0.75 2.14
C ALA A 271 -0.59 -0.85 3.04
N TYR A 272 -0.42 -1.13 4.33
CA TYR A 272 -1.55 -1.17 5.27
C TYR A 272 -2.26 0.17 5.40
N PHE A 273 -1.53 1.29 5.41
CA PHE A 273 -2.12 2.62 5.43
C PHE A 273 -3.02 2.84 4.22
N PHE A 274 -2.52 2.56 3.01
CA PHE A 274 -3.29 2.61 1.77
C PHE A 274 -4.56 1.77 1.86
N LEU A 275 -4.45 0.56 2.37
CA LEU A 275 -5.55 -0.39 2.48
C LEU A 275 -6.60 0.06 3.53
N MET A 276 -6.21 0.77 4.58
CA MET A 276 -7.15 1.45 5.50
C MET A 276 -7.86 2.64 4.85
N VAL A 277 -7.16 3.41 4.02
CA VAL A 277 -7.79 4.47 3.20
C VAL A 277 -8.81 3.83 2.25
N THR A 278 -8.45 2.72 1.60
CA THR A 278 -9.34 1.95 0.71
C THR A 278 -10.58 1.42 1.43
N ALA A 279 -10.42 0.93 2.66
CA ALA A 279 -11.54 0.49 3.51
C ALA A 279 -12.60 1.60 3.72
N SER A 280 -12.21 2.88 3.69
CA SER A 280 -13.12 4.01 3.80
C SER A 280 -14.06 4.17 2.60
N VAL A 281 -13.61 3.78 1.40
CA VAL A 281 -14.41 3.88 0.14
C VAL A 281 -15.56 2.89 0.14
N ILE A 282 -15.33 1.71 0.73
CA ILE A 282 -16.28 0.59 0.78
C ILE A 282 -17.11 0.55 2.06
N SER A 283 -16.84 1.44 3.02
CA SER A 283 -17.61 1.58 4.26
C SER A 283 -18.96 2.27 4.00
N ALA A 284 -20.03 1.76 4.62
CA ALA A 284 -21.42 2.16 4.33
C ALA A 284 -21.97 3.29 5.24
N ARG A 285 -21.18 3.88 6.13
CA ARG A 285 -21.64 5.01 6.96
C ARG A 285 -21.45 6.33 6.21
N GLU A 286 -22.56 6.96 5.84
CA GLU A 286 -22.58 8.28 5.18
C GLU A 286 -22.43 9.47 6.16
N LYS A 287 -22.79 9.30 7.44
CA LYS A 287 -22.64 10.36 8.45
C LYS A 287 -21.25 10.29 9.10
N ARG A 288 -20.26 10.93 8.50
CA ARG A 288 -19.05 11.36 9.23
C ARG A 288 -19.30 12.75 9.81
N THR A 289 -18.85 12.96 11.04
CA THR A 289 -18.70 14.30 11.57
C THR A 289 -17.71 15.05 10.67
N ILE A 290 -18.04 16.28 10.25
CA ILE A 290 -17.17 17.12 9.41
C ILE A 290 -15.76 17.21 10.01
N LEU A 291 -15.65 17.26 11.33
CA LEU A 291 -14.38 17.23 12.06
C LEU A 291 -13.52 16.00 11.71
N ILE A 292 -14.08 14.78 11.74
CA ILE A 292 -13.34 13.55 11.42
C ILE A 292 -12.87 13.57 9.97
N PHE A 293 -13.70 14.07 9.07
CA PHE A 293 -13.34 14.23 7.66
C PHE A 293 -12.17 15.21 7.48
N LEU A 294 -12.21 16.38 8.13
CA LEU A 294 -11.13 17.37 8.09
C LEU A 294 -9.84 16.83 8.70
N MET A 295 -9.90 16.11 9.82
CA MET A 295 -8.71 15.47 10.42
C MET A 295 -8.03 14.50 9.45
N LYS A 296 -8.81 13.72 8.69
CA LYS A 296 -8.26 12.81 7.67
C LYS A 296 -7.60 13.56 6.52
N ILE A 297 -8.17 14.69 6.09
CA ILE A 297 -7.53 15.54 5.08
C ILE A 297 -6.19 16.06 5.61
N VAL A 298 -6.14 16.58 6.83
CA VAL A 298 -4.90 17.06 7.46
C VAL A 298 -3.85 15.95 7.51
N ILE A 299 -4.22 14.74 7.89
CA ILE A 299 -3.30 13.59 7.91
C ILE A 299 -2.77 13.29 6.50
N ILE A 300 -3.63 13.27 5.48
CA ILE A 300 -3.20 13.02 4.10
C ILE A 300 -2.27 14.14 3.61
N SER A 301 -2.60 15.40 3.88
CA SER A 301 -1.76 16.55 3.51
C SER A 301 -0.42 16.52 4.22
N TYR A 302 -0.39 16.15 5.50
CA TYR A 302 0.84 15.94 6.25
C TYR A 302 1.68 14.83 5.63
N MET A 303 1.09 13.67 5.32
CA MET A 303 1.80 12.57 4.65
C MET A 303 2.34 13.02 3.31
N ALA A 304 1.53 13.72 2.51
CA ALA A 304 1.96 14.24 1.21
C ALA A 304 3.16 15.17 1.33
N PHE A 305 3.07 16.19 2.20
CA PHE A 305 4.19 17.09 2.48
C PHE A 305 5.43 16.30 2.92
N TYR A 306 5.27 15.38 3.85
CA TYR A 306 6.36 14.59 4.41
C TYR A 306 7.04 13.73 3.34
N TYR A 307 6.27 13.01 2.52
CA TYR A 307 6.81 12.25 1.40
C TYR A 307 7.49 13.16 0.35
N HIS A 308 6.92 14.32 0.01
CA HIS A 308 7.52 15.24 -0.98
C HIS A 308 8.85 15.82 -0.50
N VAL A 309 8.95 16.14 0.79
CA VAL A 309 10.20 16.63 1.41
C VAL A 309 11.22 15.51 1.54
N MET A 310 10.82 14.33 2.03
CA MET A 310 11.75 13.21 2.28
C MET A 310 12.26 12.54 1.00
N PHE A 311 11.44 12.47 -0.05
CA PHE A 311 11.82 11.89 -1.34
C PHE A 311 12.33 12.95 -2.34
N GLY A 312 12.62 14.17 -1.87
CA GLY A 312 13.38 15.17 -2.63
C GLY A 312 12.63 15.85 -3.78
N VAL A 313 11.31 15.77 -3.85
CA VAL A 313 10.51 16.43 -4.92
C VAL A 313 10.50 17.96 -4.76
N LEU A 314 10.69 18.45 -3.53
CA LEU A 314 10.69 19.89 -3.21
C LEU A 314 12.06 20.45 -2.81
N ASN A 315 13.10 19.60 -2.73
CA ASN A 315 14.45 20.01 -2.35
C ASN A 315 15.43 19.68 -3.49
N GLU A 316 15.36 20.50 -4.55
CA GLU A 316 16.49 20.86 -5.41
C GLU A 316 16.57 22.38 -5.54
#